data_AF-A0A5N8WCJ4-F1
#
_entry.id   AF-A0A5N8WCJ4-F1
#
_cell.length_a   1.000
_cell.length_b   1.000
_cell.length_c   1.000
_cell.angle_alpha   90.00
_cell.angle_beta   90.00
_cell.angle_gamma   90.00
#
_symmetry.space_group_name_H-M   'P 1'
#
loop_
_entity.id
_entity.type
_entity.pdbx_description
1 polymer ?
#
loop_
_entity_poly.entity_id
_entity_poly.type
_entity_poly.pdbx_seq_one_letter_code
_entity_poly.pdbx_strand_id
1 'polypeptide(L)'
;MPPHLSADRPAGQPSGHGTVEGLISQTRRLRGEVDAVRRDTRGDGSDPEERWQRALYDLALHQLNDLDQHLAQLREGPPPVSADPAAAFPGPA
;
A
#
# COMPACT_ATOMS: atom_id res chain seq x y z
N MET A 1 13.94 -24.28 -34.94
CA MET A 1 14.61 -23.73 -33.74
C MET A 1 14.71 -22.22 -33.90
N PRO A 2 13.72 -21.44 -33.45
CA PRO A 2 13.86 -19.98 -33.42
C PRO A 2 14.72 -19.56 -32.20
N PRO A 3 15.63 -18.57 -32.33
CA PRO A 3 16.53 -18.14 -31.27
C PRO A 3 15.86 -17.15 -30.30
N HIS A 4 16.14 -17.34 -29.01
CA HIS A 4 16.25 -16.34 -27.94
C HIS A 4 15.29 -15.11 -27.97
N LEU A 5 14.03 -15.30 -27.56
CA LEU A 5 13.18 -14.22 -27.05
C LEU A 5 13.55 -13.87 -25.59
N SER A 6 14.80 -13.48 -25.37
CA SER A 6 15.30 -13.01 -24.05
C SER A 6 15.42 -11.49 -23.97
N ALA A 7 14.82 -10.73 -24.90
CA ALA A 7 15.08 -9.30 -25.06
C ALA A 7 13.80 -8.43 -25.11
N ASP A 8 12.90 -8.63 -24.16
CA ASP A 8 12.02 -7.55 -23.68
C ASP A 8 11.64 -7.78 -22.20
N ARG A 9 12.65 -8.00 -21.35
CA ARG A 9 12.48 -7.73 -19.92
C ARG A 9 12.86 -6.26 -19.75
N PRO A 10 11.94 -5.35 -19.38
CA PRO A 10 12.30 -3.97 -19.13
C PRO A 10 13.38 -3.97 -18.05
N ALA A 11 14.59 -3.57 -18.46
CA ALA A 11 15.73 -3.41 -17.59
C ALA A 11 15.45 -2.21 -16.68
N GLY A 12 14.88 -2.46 -15.50
CA GLY A 12 14.56 -1.38 -14.57
C GLY A 12 13.81 -1.73 -13.29
N GLN A 13 13.77 -2.98 -12.82
CA GLN A 13 13.26 -3.23 -11.46
C GLN A 13 14.42 -3.27 -10.46
N PRO A 14 14.59 -2.24 -9.62
CA PRO A 14 15.48 -2.33 -8.47
C PRO A 14 14.93 -3.42 -7.54
N SER A 15 15.81 -4.37 -7.25
CA SER A 15 15.73 -5.45 -6.28
C SER A 15 14.80 -5.10 -5.10
N GLY A 16 13.66 -5.79 -4.97
CA GLY A 16 12.71 -5.68 -3.85
C GLY A 16 11.88 -4.38 -3.80
N HIS A 17 12.54 -3.23 -3.88
CA HIS A 17 11.91 -1.91 -3.76
C HIS A 17 10.96 -1.58 -4.92
N GLY A 18 11.29 -2.02 -6.15
CA GLY A 18 10.42 -1.84 -7.32
C GLY A 18 9.11 -2.64 -7.24
N THR A 19 9.14 -3.82 -6.61
CA THR A 19 7.94 -4.63 -6.39
C THR A 19 7.02 -4.00 -5.35
N VAL A 20 7.57 -3.45 -4.26
CA VAL A 20 6.80 -2.76 -3.21
C VAL A 20 6.15 -1.50 -3.76
N GLU A 21 6.88 -0.67 -4.51
CA GLU A 21 6.31 0.52 -5.17
C GLU A 21 5.20 0.18 -6.19
N GLY A 22 5.35 -0.94 -6.92
CA GLY A 22 4.30 -1.47 -7.79
C GLY A 22 3.02 -1.85 -7.02
N LEU A 23 3.17 -2.52 -5.87
CA LEU A 23 2.05 -2.90 -5.01
C LEU A 23 1.37 -1.67 -4.36
N ILE A 24 2.14 -0.66 -3.95
CA ILE A 24 1.61 0.62 -3.44
C ILE A 24 0.76 1.28 -4.53
N SER A 25 1.31 1.41 -5.73
CA SER A 25 0.61 2.01 -6.87
C SER A 25 -0.67 1.25 -7.24
N GLN A 26 -0.62 -0.08 -7.23
CA GLN A 26 -1.78 -0.93 -7.50
C GLN A 26 -2.87 -0.78 -6.42
N THR A 27 -2.48 -0.75 -5.14
CA THR A 27 -3.41 -0.59 -4.02
C THR A 27 -4.13 0.77 -4.10
N ARG A 28 -3.42 1.84 -4.46
CA ARG A 28 -4.00 3.17 -4.67
C ARG A 28 -5.00 3.21 -5.82
N ARG A 29 -4.70 2.51 -6.92
CA ARG A 29 -5.62 2.39 -8.07
C ARG A 29 -6.90 1.66 -7.66
N LEU A 30 -6.75 0.49 -7.03
CA LEU A 30 -7.88 -0.32 -6.57
C LEU A 30 -8.76 0.46 -5.58
N ARG A 31 -8.15 1.23 -4.67
CA ARG A 31 -8.90 2.11 -3.75
C ARG A 31 -9.75 3.14 -4.50
N GLY A 32 -9.21 3.72 -5.57
CA GLY A 32 -9.96 4.64 -6.44
C GLY A 32 -11.12 3.95 -7.17
N GLU A 33 -10.89 2.74 -7.70
CA GLU A 33 -11.92 1.93 -8.34
C GLU A 33 -13.05 1.56 -7.36
N VAL A 34 -12.70 1.13 -6.14
CA VAL A 34 -13.67 0.82 -5.08
C VAL A 34 -14.44 2.07 -4.61
N ASP A 35 -13.78 3.22 -4.47
CA ASP A 35 -14.47 4.49 -4.14
C ASP A 35 -15.45 4.90 -5.24
N ALA A 36 -15.09 4.70 -6.52
CA ALA A 36 -15.97 4.96 -7.65
C ALA A 36 -17.22 4.06 -7.62
N VAL A 37 -17.05 2.75 -7.42
CA VAL A 37 -18.17 1.81 -7.28
C VAL A 37 -19.07 2.20 -6.10
N ARG A 38 -18.49 2.52 -4.94
CA ARG A 38 -19.25 2.98 -3.76
C ARG A 38 -20.04 4.26 -4.00
N ARG A 39 -19.54 5.16 -4.86
CA ARG A 39 -20.27 6.39 -5.23
C ARG A 39 -21.41 6.11 -6.20
N ASP A 40 -21.22 5.17 -7.12
CA ASP A 40 -22.24 4.72 -8.06
C ASP A 40 -23.41 4.03 -7.35
N THR A 41 -23.11 3.20 -6.34
CA THR A 41 -24.13 2.52 -5.51
C THR A 41 -24.78 3.42 -4.45
N ARG A 42 -24.57 4.74 -4.49
CA ARG A 42 -25.12 5.67 -3.49
C ARG A 42 -26.57 6.02 -3.86
N GLY A 43 -27.50 5.11 -3.58
CA GLY A 43 -28.94 5.40 -3.54
C GLY A 43 -29.34 6.25 -2.34
N ASP A 44 -30.64 6.53 -2.18
CA ASP A 44 -31.22 7.43 -1.16
C ASP A 44 -30.95 6.96 0.30
N GLY A 45 -30.29 5.81 0.49
CA GLY A 45 -29.83 5.34 1.81
C GLY A 45 -30.96 4.87 2.73
N SER A 46 -32.18 4.78 2.19
CA SER A 46 -33.34 4.22 2.88
C SER A 46 -33.31 2.70 2.92
N ASP A 47 -32.62 2.06 1.97
CA ASP A 47 -32.59 0.60 1.87
C ASP A 47 -31.56 -0.03 2.84
N PRO A 48 -31.97 -1.02 3.64
CA PRO A 48 -31.05 -1.73 4.53
C PRO A 48 -29.94 -2.48 3.79
N GLU A 49 -30.22 -2.97 2.58
CA GLU A 49 -29.26 -3.65 1.72
C GLU A 49 -28.16 -2.68 1.24
N GLU A 50 -28.54 -1.47 0.81
CA GLU A 50 -27.60 -0.41 0.43
C GLU A 50 -26.69 -0.01 1.59
N ARG A 51 -27.23 0.08 2.81
CA ARG A 51 -26.43 0.38 4.02
C ARG A 51 -25.43 -0.73 4.34
N TRP A 52 -25.82 -1.99 4.17
CA TRP A 52 -24.89 -3.11 4.34
C TRP A 52 -23.80 -3.12 3.26
N GLN A 53 -24.18 -2.91 2.01
CA GLN A 53 -23.23 -2.87 0.89
C GLN A 53 -22.25 -1.70 1.04
N ARG A 54 -22.74 -0.53 1.51
CA ARG A 54 -21.93 0.62 1.89
C ARG A 54 -20.90 0.26 2.96
N ALA A 55 -21.32 -0.42 4.03
CA ALA A 55 -20.43 -0.85 5.10
C ALA A 55 -19.34 -1.81 4.60
N LEU A 56 -19.66 -2.71 3.68
CA LEU A 56 -18.66 -3.58 3.04
C LEU A 56 -17.66 -2.80 2.18
N TYR A 57 -18.11 -1.81 1.42
CA TYR A 57 -17.20 -0.96 0.65
C TYR A 57 -16.31 -0.10 1.55
N ASP A 58 -16.85 0.49 2.62
CA ASP A 58 -16.07 1.26 3.58
C ASP A 58 -15.04 0.34 4.30
N LEU A 59 -15.41 -0.91 4.65
CA LEU A 59 -14.47 -1.89 5.19
C LEU A 59 -13.36 -2.24 4.19
N ALA A 60 -13.72 -2.51 2.93
CA ALA A 60 -12.74 -2.81 1.87
C ALA A 60 -11.78 -1.63 1.66
N LEU A 61 -12.28 -0.40 1.62
CA LEU A 61 -11.44 0.81 1.52
C LEU A 61 -10.49 0.95 2.71
N HIS A 62 -10.95 0.62 3.92
CA HIS A 62 -10.12 0.65 5.12
C HIS A 62 -8.96 -0.36 5.01
N GLN A 63 -9.27 -1.60 4.63
CA GLN A 63 -8.27 -2.66 4.45
C GLN A 63 -7.23 -2.30 3.37
N LEU A 64 -7.67 -1.67 2.26
CA LEU A 64 -6.76 -1.19 1.23
C LEU A 64 -5.89 -0.03 1.72
N ASN A 65 -6.42 0.85 2.57
CA ASN A 65 -5.63 1.91 3.18
C ASN A 65 -4.57 1.35 4.15
N ASP A 66 -4.93 0.37 4.96
CA ASP A 66 -3.99 -0.30 5.88
C ASP A 66 -2.88 -1.03 5.10
N LEU A 67 -3.24 -1.66 3.98
CA LEU A 67 -2.26 -2.28 3.09
C LEU A 67 -1.30 -1.25 2.46
N ASP A 68 -1.80 -0.10 1.99
CA ASP A 68 -0.95 1.00 1.49
C ASP A 68 0.04 1.47 2.57
N GLN A 69 -0.42 1.60 3.82
CA GLN A 69 0.44 1.98 4.95
C GLN A 69 1.50 0.90 5.27
N HIS A 70 1.13 -0.38 5.29
CA HIS A 70 2.09 -1.46 5.55
C HIS A 70 3.13 -1.57 4.43
N LEU A 71 2.71 -1.40 3.18
CA LEU A 71 3.63 -1.38 2.04
C LEU A 71 4.55 -0.16 2.07
N ALA A 72 4.04 1.01 2.47
CA ALA A 72 4.87 2.20 2.68
C ALA A 72 5.92 1.98 3.79
N GLN A 73 5.55 1.34 4.90
CA GLN A 73 6.52 0.96 5.95
C GLN A 73 7.57 -0.03 5.43
N LEU A 74 7.19 -1.01 4.61
CA LEU A 74 8.15 -1.91 3.97
C LEU A 74 9.09 -1.19 3.01
N ARG A 75 8.61 -0.14 2.33
CA ARG A 75 9.43 0.71 1.47
C ARG A 75 10.43 1.53 2.27
N GLU A 76 9.97 2.19 3.32
CA GLU A 76 10.77 3.11 4.14
C GLU A 76 11.77 2.37 5.03
N GLY A 77 11.52 1.08 5.30
CA GLY A 77 12.30 0.29 6.22
C GLY A 77 11.93 0.61 7.68
N PRO A 78 12.41 -0.21 8.63
CA PRO A 78 12.17 0.05 10.04
C PRO A 78 12.67 1.46 10.38
N PRO A 79 11.90 2.27 11.14
CA PRO A 79 12.37 3.57 11.58
C PRO A 79 13.73 3.37 12.25
N PRO A 80 14.71 4.26 12.05
CA PRO A 80 15.93 4.20 12.82
C PRO A 80 15.48 4.26 14.28
N VAL A 81 15.61 3.16 15.02
CA VAL A 81 15.56 3.19 16.47
C VAL A 81 16.58 4.26 16.81
N SER A 82 16.08 5.41 17.28
CA SER A 82 16.92 6.46 17.83
C SER A 82 17.76 5.75 18.87
N ALA A 83 19.00 5.44 18.49
CA ALA A 83 20.01 5.00 19.43
C ALA A 83 20.09 6.15 20.41
N ASP A 84 19.47 5.93 21.56
CA ASP A 84 19.38 6.89 22.62
C ASP A 84 20.82 7.42 22.88
N PRO A 85 21.07 8.73 22.72
CA PRO A 85 22.41 9.27 22.93
C PRO A 85 22.88 9.17 24.41
N ALA A 86 22.15 8.49 25.31
CA ALA A 86 22.64 8.18 26.66
C ALA A 86 23.89 7.29 26.71
N ALA A 87 24.35 6.71 25.59
CA ALA A 87 25.69 6.11 25.50
C ALA A 87 26.83 7.14 25.31
N ALA A 88 26.53 8.44 25.24
CA ALA A 88 27.50 9.52 25.16
C ALA A 88 27.58 10.32 26.48
N PHE A 89 27.81 9.64 27.60
CA PHE A 89 28.52 10.27 28.71
C PHE A 89 29.88 9.59 28.88
N PRO A 90 30.98 10.19 28.39
CA PRO A 90 32.30 9.82 28.86
C PRO A 90 32.40 10.23 30.33
N GLY A 91 33.00 9.37 31.17
CA GLY A 91 33.37 9.74 32.54
C GLY A 91 34.22 11.02 32.57
N PRO A 92 34.32 11.73 33.70
CA PRO A 92 35.39 11.36 34.66
C PRO A 92 35.17 11.75 36.15
N ALA A 93 35.84 11.03 37.06
CA ALA A 93 36.71 11.55 38.14
C ALA A 93 37.11 10.41 39.10
#